data_AF-A0A1C5U1Y9-F1
#
_entry.id   AF-A0A1C5U1Y9-F1
#
_cell.length_a   1.000
_cell.length_b   1.000
_cell.length_c   1.000
_cell.angle_alpha   90.00
_cell.angle_beta   90.00
_cell.angle_gamma   90.00
#
_symmetry.space_group_name_H-M   'P 1'
#
loop_
_entity.id
_entity.type
_entity.pdbx_description
1 polymer ?
#
loop_
_entity_poly.entity_id
_entity_poly.type
_entity_poly.pdbx_seq_one_letter_code
_entity_poly.pdbx_strand_id
1 'polypeptide(L)'
;MKKMALLIPILLMSFTVAATGCGCEHEWQEASCTEPKTCTLCEETEGEALGHEWEEALCETPKTCARCGLTEGTALGHNVAKWSVDAASTCSKKGQRSGVCSNCGQTLTEETDLAEHTPGDWEVKTKADLETAGIRVKKCTVCGAELETESYELSDKEKREAFQKECKSYSYDKIARDPDQYFGKKAVFKGEVIQVMESGNTVALRVNITKGKYGIWDDTIYVQYTKASSGESRILEDDIVTMYGYLSGMKTYETVMGSTLTIPAFEALYISVNA
;
A
#
# COMPACT_ATOMS: atom_id res chain seq x y z
N MET A 1 -20.78 112.82 -15.68
CA MET A 1 -20.48 112.57 -17.11
C MET A 1 -21.47 111.50 -17.58
N LYS A 2 -22.60 111.90 -18.18
CA LYS A 2 -22.87 111.99 -19.63
C LYS A 2 -23.13 110.63 -20.32
N LYS A 3 -24.36 110.53 -20.88
CA LYS A 3 -24.90 109.69 -21.98
C LYS A 3 -25.62 108.40 -21.53
N MET A 4 -26.94 108.28 -21.65
CA MET A 4 -27.89 108.34 -22.80
C MET A 4 -28.06 107.00 -23.56
N ALA A 5 -29.34 106.63 -23.69
CA ALA A 5 -29.98 105.78 -24.71
C ALA A 5 -29.73 104.25 -24.58
N LEU A 6 -30.66 103.33 -24.87
CA LEU A 6 -31.74 103.32 -25.85
C LEU A 6 -32.76 102.19 -25.49
N LEU A 7 -34.03 102.35 -25.89
CA LEU A 7 -35.19 101.44 -25.73
C LEU A 7 -35.10 100.12 -26.53
N ILE A 8 -35.84 99.07 -26.08
CA ILE A 8 -36.80 98.22 -26.84
C ILE A 8 -37.51 97.22 -25.87
N PRO A 9 -38.83 96.92 -26.02
CA PRO A 9 -39.66 96.30 -24.98
C PRO A 9 -39.85 94.79 -25.15
N ILE A 10 -39.95 94.02 -24.06
CA ILE A 10 -40.41 92.62 -24.10
C ILE A 10 -41.51 92.40 -23.04
N LEU A 11 -42.68 92.08 -23.57
CA LEU A 11 -43.90 91.62 -22.93
C LEU A 11 -43.62 90.32 -22.14
N LEU A 12 -43.97 90.24 -20.85
CA LEU A 12 -44.07 88.97 -20.14
C LEU A 12 -45.17 89.05 -19.07
N MET A 13 -46.23 88.28 -19.34
CA MET A 13 -47.42 88.06 -18.53
C MET A 13 -47.09 87.81 -17.07
N SER A 14 -47.70 88.60 -16.18
CA SER A 14 -47.87 88.26 -14.77
C SER A 14 -48.90 87.13 -14.65
N PHE A 15 -48.43 85.89 -14.76
CA PHE A 15 -49.22 84.71 -14.42
C PHE A 15 -49.13 84.50 -12.91
N THR A 16 -50.01 85.19 -12.16
CA THR A 16 -50.26 84.90 -10.75
C THR A 16 -50.97 83.55 -10.65
N VAL A 17 -50.21 82.47 -10.46
CA VAL A 17 -50.76 81.17 -10.07
C VAL A 17 -51.31 81.33 -8.65
N ALA A 18 -52.63 81.38 -8.55
CA ALA A 18 -53.32 81.20 -7.28
C ALA A 18 -53.11 79.75 -6.84
N ALA A 19 -52.22 79.53 -5.87
CA ALA A 19 -52.12 78.26 -5.17
C ALA A 19 -53.35 78.11 -4.28
N THR A 20 -54.43 77.55 -4.82
CA THR A 20 -55.50 76.94 -4.03
C THR A 20 -54.89 75.77 -3.25
N GLY A 21 -54.50 76.01 -2.00
CA GLY A 21 -54.20 74.93 -1.07
C GLY A 21 -55.48 74.14 -0.81
N CYS A 22 -55.50 72.86 -1.20
CA CYS A 22 -56.50 71.88 -0.77
C CYS A 22 -56.43 71.82 0.76
N GLY A 23 -57.48 72.29 1.45
CA GLY A 23 -57.63 72.20 2.91
C GLY A 23 -57.97 70.77 3.33
N CYS A 24 -57.07 69.84 3.01
CA CYS A 24 -57.28 68.40 3.09
C CYS A 24 -56.45 67.91 4.29
N GLU A 25 -57.14 67.50 5.38
CA GLU A 25 -56.51 67.04 6.62
C GLU A 25 -55.98 65.62 6.39
N HIS A 26 -54.66 65.45 6.41
CA HIS A 26 -54.01 64.18 6.07
C HIS A 26 -53.90 63.26 7.29
N GLU A 27 -54.31 62.00 7.14
CA GLU A 27 -54.02 60.92 8.07
C GLU A 27 -52.84 60.11 7.54
N TRP A 28 -51.68 60.27 8.18
CA TRP A 28 -50.41 59.74 7.68
C TRP A 28 -50.11 58.36 8.24
N GLN A 29 -49.73 57.43 7.35
CA GLN A 29 -49.00 56.24 7.73
C GLN A 29 -47.50 56.58 7.79
N GLU A 30 -46.84 56.18 8.88
CA GLU A 30 -45.41 56.42 9.07
C GLU A 30 -44.55 55.69 8.02
N ALA A 31 -43.41 56.28 7.70
CA ALA A 31 -42.49 55.78 6.68
C ALA A 31 -41.93 54.40 7.06
N SER A 32 -41.71 53.56 6.04
CA SER A 32 -41.07 52.25 6.18
C SER A 32 -39.61 52.30 5.70
N CYS A 33 -38.93 51.16 5.66
CA CYS A 33 -37.57 51.08 5.12
C CYS A 33 -37.51 51.35 3.60
N THR A 34 -38.60 51.12 2.87
CA THR A 34 -38.65 51.21 1.41
C THR A 34 -39.64 52.26 0.90
N GLU A 35 -40.51 52.80 1.75
CA GLU A 35 -41.55 53.75 1.38
C GLU A 35 -41.56 54.97 2.32
N PRO A 36 -41.78 56.21 1.81
CA PRO A 36 -41.93 57.42 2.62
C PRO A 36 -43.24 57.43 3.41
N LYS A 37 -43.53 58.51 4.15
CA LYS A 37 -44.85 58.65 4.80
C LYS A 37 -45.91 58.80 3.72
N THR A 38 -47.04 58.13 3.88
CA THR A 38 -48.11 58.12 2.87
C THR A 38 -49.45 58.43 3.52
N CYS A 39 -50.21 59.35 2.95
CA CYS A 39 -51.55 59.66 3.43
C CYS A 39 -52.50 58.52 3.03
N THR A 40 -53.23 57.96 4.00
CA THR A 40 -54.11 56.79 3.79
C THR A 40 -55.36 57.12 2.97
N LEU A 41 -55.66 58.40 2.74
CA LEU A 41 -56.87 58.88 2.07
C LEU A 41 -56.66 59.36 0.64
N CYS A 42 -55.49 59.97 0.33
CA CYS A 42 -55.21 60.58 -0.97
C CYS A 42 -53.93 60.07 -1.65
N GLU A 43 -53.17 59.17 -0.99
CA GLU A 43 -51.94 58.57 -1.51
C GLU A 43 -50.77 59.56 -1.77
N GLU A 44 -50.93 60.83 -1.39
CA GLU A 44 -49.84 61.81 -1.36
C GLU A 44 -48.73 61.34 -0.40
N THR A 45 -47.48 61.59 -0.76
CA THR A 45 -46.30 61.16 0.01
C THR A 45 -45.54 62.35 0.60
N GLU A 46 -45.02 62.19 1.82
CA GLU A 46 -44.25 63.21 2.52
C GLU A 46 -42.91 62.65 3.03
N GLY A 47 -41.82 63.30 2.65
CA GLY A 47 -40.47 62.91 3.01
C GLY A 47 -39.93 61.73 2.20
N GLU A 48 -38.83 61.15 2.68
CA GLU A 48 -38.15 60.00 2.05
C GLU A 48 -38.40 58.74 2.89
N ALA A 49 -38.21 57.57 2.28
CA ALA A 49 -38.17 56.31 3.03
C ALA A 49 -37.07 56.33 4.10
N LEU A 50 -37.28 55.65 5.23
CA LEU A 50 -36.32 55.62 6.34
C LEU A 50 -34.98 54.98 5.95
N GLY A 51 -34.97 54.17 4.88
CA GLY A 51 -33.84 53.38 4.48
C GLY A 51 -33.51 52.27 5.48
N HIS A 52 -32.58 51.42 5.10
CA HIS A 52 -32.12 50.32 5.93
C HIS A 52 -31.03 50.77 6.90
N GLU A 53 -31.19 50.41 8.16
CA GLU A 53 -30.14 50.51 9.18
C GLU A 53 -29.60 49.11 9.44
N TRP A 54 -28.48 48.80 8.78
CA TRP A 54 -27.90 47.47 8.77
C TRP A 54 -27.03 47.22 10.01
N GLU A 55 -27.32 46.14 10.71
CA GLU A 55 -26.40 45.51 11.65
C GLU A 55 -25.41 44.63 10.88
N GLU A 56 -24.14 44.67 11.29
CA GLU A 56 -23.07 43.92 10.61
C GLU A 56 -23.27 42.40 10.72
N ALA A 57 -22.77 41.68 9.72
CA ALA A 57 -22.87 40.23 9.67
C ALA A 57 -22.06 39.58 10.79
N LEU A 58 -22.57 38.46 11.32
CA LEU A 58 -21.89 37.63 12.30
C LEU A 58 -21.43 36.31 11.65
N CYS A 59 -20.85 35.41 12.45
CA CYS A 59 -20.37 34.12 11.96
C CYS A 59 -21.48 33.26 11.35
N GLU A 60 -22.69 33.32 11.90
CA GLU A 60 -23.84 32.49 11.48
C GLU A 60 -24.98 33.29 10.83
N THR A 61 -24.98 34.62 10.94
CA THR A 61 -26.06 35.47 10.41
C THR A 61 -25.53 36.52 9.43
N PRO A 62 -26.21 36.75 8.30
CA PRO A 62 -25.88 37.84 7.37
C PRO A 62 -26.20 39.21 7.98
N LYS A 63 -25.89 40.29 7.25
CA LYS A 63 -26.29 41.65 7.67
C LYS A 63 -27.80 41.72 7.78
N THR A 64 -28.30 42.36 8.84
CA THR A 64 -29.75 42.40 9.13
C THR A 64 -30.18 43.83 9.41
N CYS A 65 -31.26 44.29 8.78
CA CYS A 65 -31.81 45.63 9.04
C CYS A 65 -32.51 45.64 10.41
N ALA A 66 -32.08 46.48 11.34
CA ALA A 66 -32.65 46.58 12.69
C ALA A 66 -34.13 47.02 12.70
N ARG A 67 -34.59 47.69 11.63
CA ARG A 67 -35.97 48.19 11.51
C ARG A 67 -36.96 47.18 10.95
N CYS A 68 -36.59 46.45 9.89
CA CYS A 68 -37.52 45.58 9.16
C CYS A 68 -37.12 44.10 9.11
N GLY A 69 -35.92 43.75 9.60
CA GLY A 69 -35.42 42.38 9.60
C GLY A 69 -35.02 41.83 8.23
N LEU A 70 -35.04 42.66 7.17
CA LEU A 70 -34.50 42.27 5.87
C LEU A 70 -33.03 41.89 6.04
N THR A 71 -32.56 40.88 5.29
CA THR A 71 -31.16 40.44 5.32
C THR A 71 -30.47 40.72 4.00
N GLU A 72 -29.17 41.03 4.07
CA GLU A 72 -28.34 41.31 2.90
C GLU A 72 -27.01 40.55 2.98
N GLY A 73 -26.62 39.90 1.89
CA GLY A 73 -25.37 39.14 1.79
C GLY A 73 -25.40 37.79 2.53
N THR A 74 -24.22 37.29 2.90
CA THR A 74 -24.03 36.01 3.61
C THR A 74 -23.40 36.25 4.98
N ALA A 75 -23.56 35.28 5.88
CA ALA A 75 -22.80 35.26 7.14
C ALA A 75 -21.29 35.24 6.87
N LEU A 76 -20.51 35.75 7.82
CA LEU A 76 -19.04 35.81 7.71
C LEU A 76 -18.38 34.42 7.76
N GLY A 77 -19.08 33.43 8.31
CA GLY A 77 -18.53 32.12 8.60
C GLY A 77 -17.51 32.16 9.73
N HIS A 78 -17.07 30.96 10.15
CA HIS A 78 -16.02 30.83 11.14
C HIS A 78 -14.65 30.96 10.49
N ASN A 79 -13.82 31.82 11.08
CA ASN A 79 -12.44 32.00 10.66
C ASN A 79 -11.49 31.49 11.75
N VAL A 80 -10.89 30.33 11.52
CA VAL A 80 -9.96 29.69 12.46
C VAL A 80 -8.53 29.81 11.91
N ALA A 81 -7.74 30.69 12.51
CA ALA A 81 -6.38 30.97 12.05
C ALA A 81 -5.39 29.82 12.33
N LYS A 82 -5.62 29.06 13.40
CA LYS A 82 -4.76 27.94 13.80
C LYS A 82 -5.59 26.81 14.37
N TRP A 83 -5.41 25.62 13.80
CA TRP A 83 -5.95 24.38 14.32
C TRP A 83 -4.92 23.68 15.20
N SER A 84 -5.40 23.04 16.28
CA SER A 84 -4.64 22.16 17.15
C SER A 84 -5.17 20.73 16.99
N VAL A 85 -4.28 19.75 16.92
CA VAL A 85 -4.67 18.33 16.85
C VAL A 85 -4.92 17.82 18.27
N ASP A 86 -6.16 17.42 18.54
CA ASP A 86 -6.58 16.91 19.85
C ASP A 86 -6.36 15.40 19.95
N ALA A 87 -6.63 14.70 18.85
CA ALA A 87 -6.40 13.28 18.70
C ALA A 87 -5.84 13.00 17.31
N ALA A 88 -4.66 12.39 17.25
CA ALA A 88 -4.09 11.96 15.97
C ALA A 88 -4.97 10.86 15.35
N SER A 89 -5.11 10.89 14.02
CA SER A 89 -5.78 9.80 13.32
C SER A 89 -4.89 8.57 13.23
N THR A 90 -5.53 7.42 13.05
CA THR A 90 -4.91 6.14 12.73
C THR A 90 -5.54 5.60 11.46
N CYS A 91 -5.05 4.49 10.93
CA CYS A 91 -5.64 3.84 9.77
C CYS A 91 -6.99 3.15 10.04
N SER A 92 -7.45 3.12 11.30
CA SER A 92 -8.73 2.50 11.69
C SER A 92 -9.64 3.41 12.51
N LYS A 93 -9.16 4.58 12.93
CA LYS A 93 -9.91 5.55 13.72
C LYS A 93 -9.54 6.96 13.29
N LYS A 94 -10.55 7.76 12.93
CA LYS A 94 -10.37 9.18 12.59
C LYS A 94 -9.81 9.94 13.78
N GLY A 95 -9.04 10.97 13.46
CA GLY A 95 -8.52 11.91 14.44
C GLY A 95 -9.49 13.08 14.65
N GLN A 96 -9.07 14.03 15.45
CA GLN A 96 -9.85 15.22 15.77
C GLN A 96 -8.92 16.42 15.93
N ARG A 97 -9.38 17.57 15.45
CA ARG A 97 -8.71 18.86 15.64
C ARG A 97 -9.71 19.92 16.09
N SER A 98 -9.22 20.90 16.82
CA SER A 98 -10.03 22.03 17.27
C SER A 98 -9.31 23.36 17.09
N GLY A 99 -10.08 24.44 17.03
CA GLY A 99 -9.54 25.77 16.89
C GLY A 99 -10.57 26.84 17.23
N VAL A 100 -10.09 28.02 17.59
CA VAL A 100 -10.94 29.12 18.05
C VAL A 100 -11.18 30.09 16.90
N CYS A 101 -12.45 30.40 16.65
CA CYS A 101 -12.83 31.41 15.67
C CYS A 101 -12.38 32.80 16.13
N SER A 102 -11.62 33.50 15.30
CA SER A 102 -11.15 34.85 15.61
C SER A 102 -12.26 35.90 15.65
N ASN A 103 -13.41 35.61 15.03
CA ASN A 103 -14.51 36.56 14.90
C ASN A 103 -15.49 36.48 16.10
N CYS A 104 -15.79 35.28 16.60
CA CYS A 104 -16.78 35.08 17.67
C CYS A 104 -16.23 34.39 18.94
N GLY A 105 -14.99 33.90 18.94
CA GLY A 105 -14.40 33.20 20.08
C GLY A 105 -14.90 31.78 20.33
N GLN A 106 -15.84 31.28 19.52
CA GLN A 106 -16.32 29.90 19.59
C GLN A 106 -15.21 28.92 19.23
N THR A 107 -15.14 27.81 19.97
CA THR A 107 -14.27 26.69 19.63
C THR A 107 -14.99 25.78 18.64
N LEU A 108 -14.39 25.56 17.48
CA LEU A 108 -14.83 24.59 16.50
C LEU A 108 -14.03 23.31 16.63
N THR A 109 -14.65 22.19 16.28
CA THR A 109 -14.04 20.88 16.34
C THR A 109 -14.42 20.09 15.10
N GLU A 110 -13.43 19.45 14.48
CA GLU A 110 -13.59 18.72 13.22
C GLU A 110 -12.88 17.36 13.32
N GLU A 111 -13.46 16.34 12.66
CA GLU A 111 -12.76 15.08 12.45
C GLU A 111 -11.68 15.24 11.37
N THR A 112 -10.60 14.49 11.51
CA THR A 112 -9.57 14.37 10.46
C THR A 112 -9.71 13.05 9.71
N ASP A 113 -9.20 13.02 8.48
CA ASP A 113 -9.14 11.79 7.71
C ASP A 113 -8.29 10.71 8.40
N LEU A 114 -8.54 9.46 8.03
CA LEU A 114 -7.77 8.31 8.50
C LEU A 114 -6.31 8.45 8.04
N ALA A 115 -5.39 8.05 8.91
CA ALA A 115 -3.99 7.95 8.53
C ALA A 115 -3.79 6.80 7.54
N GLU A 116 -2.76 6.89 6.72
CA GLU A 116 -2.40 5.81 5.81
C GLU A 116 -1.94 4.55 6.56
N HIS A 117 -2.10 3.39 5.94
CA HIS A 117 -1.59 2.14 6.50
C HIS A 117 -0.07 2.12 6.48
N THR A 118 0.55 1.76 7.59
CA THR A 118 2.00 1.52 7.67
C THR A 118 2.31 0.04 7.48
N PRO A 119 2.96 -0.38 6.37
CA PRO A 119 3.31 -1.78 6.15
C PRO A 119 4.41 -2.22 7.11
N GLY A 120 4.23 -3.40 7.72
CA GLY A 120 5.24 -4.09 8.51
C GLY A 120 6.16 -4.97 7.68
N ASP A 121 6.93 -5.80 8.37
CA ASP A 121 7.79 -6.80 7.74
C ASP A 121 6.98 -7.93 7.08
N TRP A 122 7.63 -8.65 6.17
CA TRP A 122 7.04 -9.83 5.54
C TRP A 122 6.87 -10.96 6.56
N GLU A 123 5.63 -11.45 6.69
CA GLU A 123 5.26 -12.60 7.50
C GLU A 123 4.89 -13.79 6.61
N VAL A 124 5.38 -14.98 6.94
CA VAL A 124 5.01 -16.20 6.20
C VAL A 124 3.56 -16.58 6.55
N LYS A 125 2.69 -16.56 5.54
CA LYS A 125 1.29 -17.02 5.63
C LYS A 125 1.17 -18.50 5.30
N THR A 126 1.86 -18.94 4.25
CA THR A 126 1.99 -20.35 3.84
C THR A 126 3.46 -20.67 3.63
N LYS A 127 3.94 -21.75 4.24
CA LYS A 127 5.34 -22.19 4.07
C LYS A 127 5.56 -22.72 2.66
N ALA A 128 6.67 -22.35 2.05
CA ALA A 128 7.14 -22.99 0.82
C ALA A 128 7.66 -24.40 1.14
N ASP A 129 7.60 -25.29 0.15
CA ASP A 129 8.25 -26.60 0.17
C ASP A 129 9.10 -26.82 -1.09
N LEU A 130 9.55 -28.05 -1.33
CA LEU A 130 10.42 -28.38 -2.47
C LEU A 130 9.73 -28.25 -3.84
N GLU A 131 8.41 -28.36 -3.86
CA GLU A 131 7.60 -28.46 -5.09
C GLU A 131 6.62 -27.29 -5.24
N THR A 132 6.26 -26.65 -4.13
CA THR A 132 5.25 -25.59 -4.08
C THR A 132 5.81 -24.31 -3.46
N ALA A 133 5.53 -23.19 -4.13
CA ALA A 133 5.86 -21.86 -3.62
C ALA A 133 5.00 -21.53 -2.38
N GLY A 134 5.65 -20.91 -1.40
CA GLY A 134 4.98 -20.38 -0.21
C GLY A 134 4.38 -19.00 -0.48
N ILE A 135 3.64 -18.49 0.50
CA ILE A 135 3.03 -17.16 0.45
C ILE A 135 3.47 -16.38 1.69
N ARG A 136 3.87 -15.12 1.49
CA ARG A 136 4.13 -14.17 2.56
C ARG A 136 3.30 -12.90 2.38
N VAL A 137 2.99 -12.24 3.49
CA VAL A 137 2.13 -11.05 3.53
C VAL A 137 2.79 -9.93 4.32
N LYS A 138 2.55 -8.67 3.95
CA LYS A 138 2.78 -7.54 4.84
C LYS A 138 1.46 -7.13 5.47
N LYS A 139 1.47 -6.95 6.79
CA LYS A 139 0.32 -6.44 7.54
C LYS A 139 0.57 -5.03 8.00
N CYS A 140 -0.50 -4.26 8.15
CA CYS A 140 -0.41 -2.96 8.78
C CYS A 140 0.04 -3.12 10.24
N THR A 141 1.10 -2.42 10.63
CA THR A 141 1.65 -2.49 12.00
C THR A 141 0.69 -1.95 13.06
N VAL A 142 -0.31 -1.16 12.64
CA VAL A 142 -1.28 -0.52 13.53
C VAL A 142 -2.55 -1.36 13.68
N CYS A 143 -3.18 -1.77 12.57
CA CYS A 143 -4.48 -2.46 12.60
C CYS A 143 -4.44 -3.94 12.18
N GLY A 144 -3.30 -4.44 11.67
CA GLY A 144 -3.16 -5.82 11.23
C GLY A 144 -3.79 -6.16 9.88
N ALA A 145 -4.37 -5.20 9.16
CA ALA A 145 -4.91 -5.41 7.81
C ALA A 145 -3.82 -5.91 6.85
N GLU A 146 -4.12 -6.91 6.01
CA GLU A 146 -3.20 -7.38 4.97
C GLU A 146 -3.12 -6.33 3.85
N LEU A 147 -1.91 -5.86 3.55
CA LEU A 147 -1.66 -4.79 2.58
C LEU A 147 -1.05 -5.32 1.28
N GLU A 148 -0.10 -6.24 1.42
CA GLU A 148 0.62 -6.84 0.29
C GLU A 148 0.71 -8.35 0.49
N THR A 149 0.73 -9.09 -0.62
CA THR A 149 0.89 -10.55 -0.64
C THR A 149 1.75 -10.94 -1.83
N GLU A 150 2.69 -11.85 -1.62
CA GLU A 150 3.51 -12.39 -2.70
C GLU A 150 3.88 -13.85 -2.47
N SER A 151 4.21 -14.54 -3.55
CA SER A 151 4.78 -15.89 -3.51
C SER A 151 6.30 -15.84 -3.30
N TYR A 152 6.84 -16.85 -2.63
CA TYR A 152 8.28 -17.04 -2.47
C TYR A 152 8.65 -18.52 -2.56
N GLU A 153 9.88 -18.80 -3.02
CA GLU A 153 10.44 -20.14 -3.02
C GLU A 153 11.49 -20.31 -1.93
N LEU A 154 11.76 -21.56 -1.55
CA LEU A 154 12.89 -21.90 -0.70
C LEU A 154 14.21 -21.48 -1.36
N SER A 155 15.13 -20.93 -0.57
CA SER A 155 16.51 -20.72 -1.02
C SER A 155 17.22 -22.05 -1.30
N ASP A 156 18.31 -22.04 -2.08
CA ASP A 156 19.06 -23.27 -2.41
C ASP A 156 19.54 -24.04 -1.17
N LYS A 157 19.90 -23.30 -0.11
CA LYS A 157 20.28 -23.88 1.18
C LYS A 157 19.09 -24.59 1.84
N GLU A 158 17.93 -23.96 1.88
CA GLU A 158 16.72 -24.55 2.46
C GLU A 158 16.22 -25.74 1.62
N LYS A 159 16.28 -25.65 0.28
CA LYS A 159 15.98 -26.76 -0.63
C LYS A 159 16.90 -27.95 -0.34
N ARG A 160 18.21 -27.72 -0.19
CA ARG A 160 19.16 -28.77 0.18
C ARG A 160 18.82 -29.40 1.53
N GLU A 161 18.61 -28.60 2.57
CA GLU A 161 18.29 -29.11 3.92
C GLU A 161 16.97 -29.89 3.96
N ALA A 162 15.93 -29.41 3.27
CA ALA A 162 14.66 -30.10 3.14
C ALA A 162 14.83 -31.43 2.39
N PHE A 163 15.54 -31.43 1.27
CA PHE A 163 15.81 -32.65 0.50
C PHE A 163 16.58 -33.69 1.31
N GLN A 164 17.60 -33.27 2.06
CA GLN A 164 18.40 -34.16 2.91
C GLN A 164 17.56 -34.84 4.01
N LYS A 165 16.57 -34.13 4.58
CA LYS A 165 15.66 -34.70 5.59
C LYS A 165 14.73 -35.78 5.04
N GLU A 166 14.38 -35.70 3.76
CA GLU A 166 13.52 -36.70 3.10
C GLU A 166 14.29 -37.93 2.60
N CYS A 167 15.61 -37.84 2.48
CA CYS A 167 16.46 -38.93 2.03
C CYS A 167 16.52 -40.08 3.05
N LYS A 168 16.53 -41.32 2.55
CA LYS A 168 16.69 -42.54 3.36
C LYS A 168 17.88 -43.35 2.89
N SER A 169 18.56 -44.04 3.80
CA SER A 169 19.57 -45.01 3.42
C SER A 169 18.91 -46.34 3.02
N TYR A 170 19.42 -46.98 1.99
CA TYR A 170 19.03 -48.32 1.57
C TYR A 170 20.25 -49.25 1.60
N SER A 171 20.06 -50.56 1.72
CA SER A 171 21.17 -51.50 1.58
C SER A 171 21.43 -51.79 0.11
N TYR A 172 22.68 -52.11 -0.23
CA TYR A 172 23.08 -52.48 -1.59
C TYR A 172 22.20 -53.61 -2.16
N ASP A 173 22.03 -54.70 -1.39
CA ASP A 173 21.21 -55.84 -1.81
C ASP A 173 19.80 -55.45 -2.28
N LYS A 174 19.15 -54.48 -1.61
CA LYS A 174 17.78 -54.07 -1.94
C LYS A 174 17.73 -53.34 -3.28
N ILE A 175 18.64 -52.40 -3.48
CA ILE A 175 18.67 -51.58 -4.69
C ILE A 175 19.23 -52.36 -5.89
N ALA A 176 20.05 -53.38 -5.65
CA ALA A 176 20.58 -54.25 -6.69
C ALA A 176 19.61 -55.36 -7.12
N ARG A 177 18.83 -55.92 -6.18
CA ARG A 177 17.87 -56.99 -6.50
C ARG A 177 16.57 -56.47 -7.10
N ASP A 178 16.09 -55.32 -6.62
CA ASP A 178 14.79 -54.76 -6.99
C ASP A 178 14.88 -53.31 -7.51
N PRO A 179 15.72 -53.02 -8.53
CA PRO A 179 16.03 -51.64 -8.94
C PRO A 179 14.79 -50.82 -9.33
N ASP A 180 13.82 -51.43 -10.00
CA ASP A 180 12.58 -50.76 -10.45
C ASP A 180 11.72 -50.29 -9.27
N GLN A 181 11.72 -51.02 -8.16
CA GLN A 181 10.96 -50.65 -6.96
C GLN A 181 11.55 -49.42 -6.27
N TYR A 182 12.85 -49.18 -6.42
CA TYR A 182 13.55 -48.08 -5.76
C TYR A 182 13.87 -46.91 -6.68
N PHE A 183 13.66 -47.06 -7.99
CA PHE A 183 13.81 -46.00 -8.96
C PHE A 183 13.07 -44.71 -8.53
N GLY A 184 13.75 -43.58 -8.61
CA GLY A 184 13.22 -42.26 -8.24
C GLY A 184 13.10 -42.00 -6.74
N LYS A 185 13.41 -42.96 -5.85
CA LYS A 185 13.38 -42.71 -4.41
C LYS A 185 14.57 -41.85 -3.99
N LYS A 186 14.31 -40.88 -3.12
CA LYS A 186 15.32 -40.04 -2.45
C LYS A 186 16.16 -40.92 -1.54
N ALA A 187 17.47 -40.92 -1.74
CA ALA A 187 18.41 -41.73 -0.98
C ALA A 187 19.64 -40.95 -0.51
N VAL A 188 20.19 -41.40 0.62
CA VAL A 188 21.47 -40.95 1.15
C VAL A 188 22.41 -42.15 1.30
N PHE A 189 23.63 -42.00 0.79
CA PHE A 189 24.70 -42.96 0.97
C PHE A 189 25.95 -42.28 1.51
N LYS A 190 26.69 -43.00 2.33
CA LYS A 190 28.06 -42.65 2.70
C LYS A 190 28.96 -43.77 2.19
N GLY A 191 30.05 -43.42 1.53
CA GLY A 191 30.91 -44.41 0.90
C GLY A 191 32.28 -43.89 0.54
N GLU A 192 33.15 -44.81 0.13
CA GLU A 192 34.51 -44.56 -0.31
C GLU A 192 34.59 -44.55 -1.84
N VAL A 193 35.17 -43.49 -2.40
CA VAL A 193 35.33 -43.33 -3.85
C VAL A 193 36.46 -44.22 -4.33
N ILE A 194 36.16 -45.17 -5.21
CA ILE A 194 37.17 -46.09 -5.77
C ILE A 194 37.58 -45.74 -7.20
N GLN A 195 36.80 -44.89 -7.88
CA GLN A 195 37.15 -44.43 -9.22
C GLN A 195 36.43 -43.11 -9.53
N VAL A 196 37.16 -42.17 -10.13
CA VAL A 196 36.63 -40.89 -10.60
C VAL A 196 36.76 -40.77 -12.11
N MET A 197 35.66 -40.51 -12.80
CA MET A 197 35.61 -40.25 -14.24
C MET A 197 34.97 -38.88 -14.47
N GLU A 198 35.79 -37.86 -14.75
CA GLU A 198 35.32 -36.50 -15.02
C GLU A 198 35.18 -36.23 -16.52
N SER A 199 34.03 -35.67 -16.92
CA SER A 199 33.78 -35.19 -18.28
C SER A 199 33.04 -33.85 -18.21
N GLY A 200 33.79 -32.75 -18.35
CA GLY A 200 33.27 -31.39 -18.17
C GLY A 200 32.77 -31.16 -16.74
N ASN A 201 31.50 -30.79 -16.60
CA ASN A 201 30.85 -30.56 -15.29
C ASN A 201 30.26 -31.84 -14.70
N THR A 202 30.22 -32.94 -15.45
CA THR A 202 29.67 -34.22 -15.01
C THR A 202 30.80 -35.09 -14.49
N VAL A 203 30.62 -35.61 -13.28
CA VAL A 203 31.51 -36.56 -12.63
C VAL A 203 30.76 -37.87 -12.45
N ALA A 204 31.29 -38.93 -13.05
CA ALA A 204 30.87 -40.28 -12.73
C ALA A 204 31.84 -40.87 -11.71
N LEU A 205 31.32 -41.36 -10.59
CA LEU A 205 32.08 -42.00 -9.53
C LEU A 205 31.68 -43.46 -9.44
N ARG A 206 32.63 -44.30 -9.05
CA ARG A 206 32.31 -45.59 -8.44
C ARG A 206 32.55 -45.47 -6.95
N VAL A 207 31.55 -45.81 -6.17
CA VAL A 207 31.60 -45.63 -4.71
C VAL A 207 31.15 -46.90 -4.03
N ASN A 208 31.95 -47.37 -3.07
CA ASN A 208 31.61 -48.48 -2.20
C ASN A 208 30.79 -47.96 -1.02
N ILE A 209 29.56 -48.47 -0.85
CA ILE A 209 28.57 -47.90 0.11
C ILE A 209 28.38 -48.75 1.38
N THR A 210 28.94 -49.96 1.43
CA THR A 210 28.84 -50.84 2.58
C THR A 210 30.15 -50.85 3.34
N LYS A 211 30.13 -50.46 4.61
CA LYS A 211 31.31 -50.54 5.47
C LYS A 211 31.42 -51.93 6.09
N GLY A 212 32.38 -52.72 5.61
CA GLY A 212 32.66 -54.08 6.04
C GLY A 212 33.47 -54.18 7.34
N LYS A 213 33.83 -55.41 7.72
CA LYS A 213 34.71 -55.68 8.87
C LYS A 213 36.11 -55.12 8.59
N TYR A 214 36.76 -54.59 9.62
CA TYR A 214 38.08 -53.92 9.53
C TYR A 214 38.10 -52.58 8.78
N GLY A 215 36.94 -51.97 8.51
CA GLY A 215 36.85 -50.65 7.89
C GLY A 215 37.02 -50.64 6.38
N ILE A 216 37.06 -51.82 5.75
CA ILE A 216 37.10 -51.97 4.30
C ILE A 216 35.71 -51.67 3.73
N TRP A 217 35.64 -50.80 2.72
CA TRP A 217 34.40 -50.50 2.03
C TRP A 217 34.18 -51.47 0.87
N ASP A 218 32.94 -51.90 0.69
CA ASP A 218 32.50 -52.83 -0.35
C ASP A 218 31.17 -52.36 -0.96
N ASP A 219 30.65 -53.15 -1.91
CA ASP A 219 29.40 -52.90 -2.63
C ASP A 219 29.42 -51.61 -3.46
N THR A 220 29.90 -51.73 -4.70
CA THR A 220 30.05 -50.60 -5.61
C THR A 220 28.73 -50.19 -6.27
N ILE A 221 28.40 -48.91 -6.17
CA ILE A 221 27.36 -48.26 -6.99
C ILE A 221 27.97 -47.29 -8.00
N TYR A 222 27.26 -47.07 -9.10
CA TYR A 222 27.59 -46.04 -10.08
C TYR A 222 26.91 -44.73 -9.68
N VAL A 223 27.70 -43.70 -9.38
CA VAL A 223 27.19 -42.39 -8.98
C VAL A 223 27.43 -41.40 -10.09
N GLN A 224 26.38 -40.73 -10.54
CA GLN A 224 26.50 -39.59 -11.44
C GLN A 224 26.24 -38.31 -10.65
N TYR A 225 27.14 -37.35 -10.78
CA TYR A 225 27.05 -36.04 -10.14
C TYR A 225 27.35 -34.94 -11.13
N THR A 226 26.56 -33.87 -11.12
CA THR A 226 26.84 -32.66 -11.90
C THR A 226 27.25 -31.56 -10.94
N LYS A 227 28.48 -31.04 -11.09
CA LYS A 227 28.98 -29.94 -10.26
C LYS A 227 28.08 -28.71 -10.44
N ALA A 228 27.62 -28.12 -9.34
CA ALA A 228 26.79 -26.92 -9.39
C ALA A 228 27.62 -25.68 -9.72
N SER A 229 28.92 -25.70 -9.39
CA SER A 229 29.87 -24.64 -9.73
C SER A 229 31.27 -25.18 -9.99
N SER A 230 32.04 -24.48 -10.83
CA SER A 230 33.46 -24.78 -11.08
C SER A 230 34.36 -24.58 -9.86
N GLY A 231 33.86 -23.90 -8.81
CA GLY A 231 34.57 -23.69 -7.55
C GLY A 231 34.46 -24.82 -6.53
N GLU A 232 33.71 -25.89 -6.83
CA GLU A 232 33.62 -27.05 -5.94
C GLU A 232 34.96 -27.79 -5.86
N SER A 233 35.30 -28.26 -4.65
CA SER A 233 36.49 -29.08 -4.45
C SER A 233 36.41 -30.36 -5.28
N ARG A 234 37.55 -30.76 -5.85
CA ARG A 234 37.62 -31.98 -6.64
C ARG A 234 37.44 -33.19 -5.73
N ILE A 235 36.63 -34.15 -6.18
CA ILE A 235 36.48 -35.45 -5.52
C ILE A 235 37.61 -36.34 -6.03
N LEU A 236 38.35 -36.94 -5.12
CA LEU A 236 39.47 -37.83 -5.42
C LEU A 236 39.12 -39.29 -5.10
N GLU A 237 39.97 -40.19 -5.58
CA GLU A 237 39.96 -41.58 -5.12
C GLU A 237 40.34 -41.62 -3.63
N ASP A 238 39.82 -42.61 -2.92
CA ASP A 238 39.93 -42.80 -1.47
C ASP A 238 39.16 -41.76 -0.60
N ASP A 239 38.50 -40.77 -1.21
CA ASP A 239 37.65 -39.83 -0.49
C ASP A 239 36.42 -40.54 0.13
N ILE A 240 36.13 -40.24 1.38
CA ILE A 240 34.89 -40.67 2.04
C ILE A 240 33.82 -39.63 1.79
N VAL A 241 32.87 -39.91 0.91
CA VAL A 241 31.80 -38.97 0.52
C VAL A 241 30.46 -39.32 1.16
N THR A 242 29.67 -38.29 1.48
CA THR A 242 28.24 -38.41 1.75
C THR A 242 27.48 -37.81 0.57
N MET A 243 26.59 -38.59 -0.03
CA MET A 243 25.88 -38.23 -1.24
C MET A 243 24.36 -38.32 -1.03
N TYR A 244 23.63 -37.32 -1.54
CA TYR A 244 22.18 -37.22 -1.48
C TYR A 244 21.64 -37.05 -2.89
N GLY A 245 20.57 -37.78 -3.22
CA GLY A 245 20.08 -37.81 -4.60
C GLY A 245 19.00 -38.86 -4.81
N TYR A 246 18.87 -39.35 -6.04
CA TYR A 246 17.85 -40.30 -6.45
C TYR A 246 18.46 -41.61 -6.92
N LEU A 247 17.83 -42.73 -6.59
CA LEU A 247 18.17 -44.01 -7.19
C LEU A 247 17.70 -44.03 -8.65
N SER A 248 18.61 -44.33 -9.57
CA SER A 248 18.37 -44.26 -11.02
C SER A 248 18.37 -45.63 -11.72
N GLY A 249 18.18 -46.71 -10.95
CA GLY A 249 18.05 -48.06 -11.46
C GLY A 249 19.39 -48.77 -11.58
N MET A 250 19.68 -49.37 -12.73
CA MET A 250 20.94 -50.07 -13.00
C MET A 250 21.72 -49.40 -14.12
N LYS A 251 23.04 -49.36 -13.99
CA LYS A 251 23.97 -48.90 -15.02
C LYS A 251 24.80 -50.06 -15.53
N THR A 252 24.75 -50.28 -16.84
CA THR A 252 25.68 -51.19 -17.53
C THR A 252 26.76 -50.38 -18.24
N TYR A 253 28.02 -50.78 -18.07
CA TYR A 253 29.15 -50.18 -18.80
C TYR A 253 30.23 -51.24 -19.10
N GLU A 254 31.09 -50.95 -20.06
CA GLU A 254 32.22 -51.80 -20.43
C GLU A 254 33.44 -51.50 -19.55
N THR A 255 34.02 -52.54 -18.97
CA THR A 255 35.24 -52.46 -18.17
C THR A 255 36.47 -52.35 -19.08
N VAL A 256 37.60 -51.91 -18.52
CA VAL A 256 38.88 -51.80 -19.26
C VAL A 256 39.34 -53.15 -19.85
N MET A 257 38.84 -54.28 -19.33
CA MET A 257 39.11 -55.63 -19.83
C MET A 257 38.07 -56.13 -20.85
N GLY A 258 37.19 -55.26 -21.37
CA GLY A 258 36.21 -55.58 -22.42
C GLY A 258 34.98 -56.36 -21.96
N SER A 259 34.83 -56.62 -20.66
CA SER A 259 33.62 -57.24 -20.09
C SER A 259 32.62 -56.18 -19.66
N THR A 260 31.32 -56.44 -19.81
CA THR A 260 30.29 -55.51 -19.29
C THR A 260 30.00 -55.79 -17.83
N LEU A 261 29.86 -54.73 -17.03
CA LEU A 261 29.44 -54.79 -15.64
C LEU A 261 28.14 -54.03 -15.47
N THR A 262 27.19 -54.60 -14.72
CA THR A 262 25.92 -53.96 -14.38
C THR A 262 25.80 -53.79 -12.88
N ILE A 263 25.72 -52.55 -12.41
CA ILE A 263 25.64 -52.19 -10.98
C ILE A 263 24.53 -51.17 -10.73
N PRO A 264 24.03 -51.02 -9.49
CA PRO A 264 23.05 -50.00 -9.16
C PRO A 264 23.56 -48.60 -9.49
N ALA A 265 22.65 -47.76 -9.97
CA ALA A 265 22.91 -46.39 -10.37
C ALA A 265 22.26 -45.40 -9.39
N PHE A 266 22.96 -44.31 -9.13
CA PHE A 266 22.54 -43.25 -8.25
C PHE A 266 22.88 -41.89 -8.87
N GLU A 267 21.89 -41.01 -8.95
CA GLU A 267 22.06 -39.64 -9.40
C GLU A 267 22.16 -38.73 -8.18
N ALA A 268 23.38 -38.30 -7.86
CA ALA A 268 23.63 -37.40 -6.75
C ALA A 268 23.29 -35.96 -7.15
N LEU A 269 22.53 -35.29 -6.28
CA LEU A 269 22.29 -33.85 -6.35
C LEU A 269 23.26 -33.07 -5.47
N TYR A 270 23.65 -33.65 -4.33
CA TYR A 270 24.56 -33.03 -3.38
C TYR A 270 25.59 -34.05 -2.94
N ILE A 271 26.87 -33.68 -3.00
CA ILE A 271 27.97 -34.48 -2.47
C ILE A 271 28.74 -33.64 -1.43
N SER A 272 29.21 -34.29 -0.38
CA SER A 272 30.09 -33.69 0.62
C SER A 272 31.23 -34.66 0.92
N VAL A 273 32.46 -34.21 0.72
CA VAL A 273 33.67 -34.95 1.09
C VAL A 273 33.84 -34.84 2.60
N ASN A 274 33.90 -35.97 3.29
CA ASN A 274 34.15 -36.04 4.73
C ASN A 274 35.65 -36.24 4.93
N ALA A 275 36.28 -35.33 5.68
CA ALA A 275 37.65 -35.50 6.15
C ALA A 275 37.77 -36.52 7.29
#